data_AF-A0A821MQ78-F1
#
_entry.id   AF-A0A821MQ78-F1
#
_cell.length_a   1.000
_cell.length_b   1.000
_cell.length_c   1.000
_cell.angle_alpha   90.00
_cell.angle_beta   90.00
_cell.angle_gamma   90.00
#
_symmetry.space_group_name_H-M   'P 1'
#
loop_
_entity.id
_entity.type
_entity.pdbx_description
1 polymer ?
#
loop_
_entity_poly.entity_id
_entity_poly.type
_entity_poly.pdbx_seq_one_letter_code
_entity_poly.pdbx_strand_id
1 'polypeptide(L)'
;PIEAKFVRWQTEQIVNWLYGIGLGQYASECRKYFTNGLLLLHATPQELEKKMGMRNPLHRKKLQLYLNSLFTGQTEVNSLDTHWILRWLDDIGLPQYKEYFSESKVDGQVLNNLTLVK
;
A
#
# COMPACT_ATOMS: atom_id res chain seq x y z
N PRO A 1 1.62 20.04 6.42
CA PRO A 1 1.22 18.62 6.57
C PRO A 1 1.70 17.78 5.37
N ILE A 2 2.01 16.50 5.57
CA ILE A 2 2.49 15.61 4.49
C ILE A 2 1.39 15.46 3.42
N GLU A 3 0.14 15.34 3.83
CA GLU A 3 -1.03 15.31 2.95
C GLU A 3 -1.11 16.52 2.00
N ALA A 4 -0.97 17.76 2.50
CA ALA A 4 -0.94 18.96 1.65
C ALA A 4 0.16 18.93 0.55
N LYS A 5 1.26 18.20 0.78
CA LYS A 5 2.28 17.96 -0.26
C LYS A 5 1.83 16.88 -1.24
N PHE A 6 1.28 15.77 -0.72
CA PHE A 6 0.80 14.64 -1.52
C PHE A 6 -0.26 15.06 -2.54
N VAL A 7 -1.23 15.88 -2.14
CA VAL A 7 -2.30 16.39 -3.03
C VAL A 7 -1.76 17.05 -4.32
N ARG A 8 -0.56 17.65 -4.25
CA ARG A 8 0.10 18.34 -5.36
C ARG A 8 1.06 17.46 -6.16
N TRP A 9 1.24 16.19 -5.76
CA TRP A 9 2.10 15.27 -6.48
C TRP A 9 1.58 15.03 -7.89
N GLN A 10 2.51 15.02 -8.85
CA GLN A 10 2.25 14.63 -10.23
C GLN A 10 2.36 13.10 -10.38
N THR A 11 1.86 12.59 -11.50
CA THR A 11 1.83 11.15 -11.82
C THR A 11 3.11 10.40 -11.47
N GLU A 12 4.28 10.88 -11.89
CA GLU A 12 5.55 10.15 -11.64
C GLU A 12 5.95 10.14 -10.16
N GLN A 13 5.59 11.16 -9.39
CA GLN A 13 5.82 11.15 -7.94
C GLN A 13 4.94 10.12 -7.25
N ILE A 14 3.68 10.00 -7.67
CA ILE A 14 2.75 8.98 -7.19
C ILE A 14 3.26 7.58 -7.54
N VAL A 15 3.73 7.38 -8.77
CA VAL A 15 4.27 6.11 -9.22
C VAL A 15 5.52 5.71 -8.43
N ASN A 16 6.47 6.63 -8.27
CA ASN A 16 7.66 6.37 -7.46
C ASN A 16 7.30 6.01 -6.03
N TRP A 17 6.28 6.67 -5.46
CA TRP A 17 5.76 6.31 -4.15
C TRP A 17 5.10 4.93 -4.11
N LEU A 18 4.31 4.55 -5.12
CA LEU A 18 3.76 3.20 -5.24
C LEU A 18 4.86 2.13 -5.23
N TYR A 19 5.98 2.36 -5.91
CA TYR A 19 7.15 1.47 -5.83
C TYR A 19 7.72 1.43 -4.41
N GLY A 20 7.89 2.59 -3.76
CA GLY A 20 8.41 2.71 -2.40
C GLY A 20 7.58 1.97 -1.36
N ILE A 21 6.26 1.92 -1.54
CA ILE A 21 5.36 1.16 -0.67
C ILE A 21 5.11 -0.28 -1.16
N GLY A 22 5.86 -0.79 -2.14
CA GLY A 22 5.73 -2.19 -2.61
C GLY A 22 4.49 -2.49 -3.47
N LEU A 23 3.83 -1.46 -4.01
CA LEU A 23 2.67 -1.54 -4.91
C LEU A 23 3.01 -1.17 -6.37
N GLY A 24 4.29 -1.20 -6.74
CA GLY A 24 4.78 -0.83 -8.06
C GLY A 24 4.17 -1.60 -9.23
N GLN A 25 3.63 -2.81 -9.00
CA GLN A 25 2.89 -3.58 -10.01
C GLN A 25 1.66 -2.84 -10.56
N TYR A 26 1.15 -1.85 -9.83
CA TYR A 26 0.01 -1.03 -10.25
C TYR A 26 0.41 0.28 -10.94
N ALA A 27 1.71 0.55 -11.07
CA ALA A 27 2.22 1.81 -11.61
C ALA A 27 1.76 2.08 -13.05
N SER A 28 1.71 1.04 -13.90
CA SER A 28 1.29 1.18 -15.31
C SER A 28 -0.13 1.73 -15.41
N GLU A 29 -1.09 1.10 -14.71
CA GLU A 29 -2.47 1.54 -14.71
C GLU A 29 -2.64 2.86 -13.93
N CYS A 30 -1.88 3.07 -12.85
CA CYS A 30 -1.87 4.34 -12.13
C CYS A 30 -1.59 5.53 -13.06
N ARG A 31 -0.56 5.41 -13.92
CA ARG A 31 -0.19 6.46 -14.87
C ARG A 31 -1.31 6.85 -15.82
N LYS A 32 -2.16 5.89 -16.20
CA LYS A 32 -3.27 6.12 -17.15
C LYS A 32 -4.43 6.89 -16.52
N TYR A 33 -4.69 6.67 -15.23
CA TYR A 33 -5.94 7.11 -14.59
C TYR A 33 -5.78 8.16 -13.49
N PHE A 34 -4.59 8.33 -12.92
CA PHE A 34 -4.34 9.25 -11.80
C PHE A 34 -3.24 10.26 -12.16
N THR A 35 -3.66 11.47 -12.49
CA THR A 35 -2.75 12.55 -12.91
C THR A 35 -2.16 13.35 -11.76
N ASN A 36 -2.80 13.33 -10.59
CA ASN A 36 -2.32 13.99 -9.40
C ASN A 36 -2.74 13.27 -8.11
N GLY A 37 -2.08 13.62 -7.00
CA GLY A 37 -2.31 12.98 -5.71
C GLY A 37 -3.73 13.17 -5.16
N LEU A 38 -4.40 14.29 -5.49
CA LEU A 38 -5.80 14.52 -5.10
C LEU A 38 -6.73 13.44 -5.64
N LEU A 39 -6.59 13.08 -6.92
CA LEU A 39 -7.42 12.05 -7.55
C LEU A 39 -7.20 10.68 -6.91
N LEU A 40 -5.96 10.34 -6.57
CA LEU A 40 -5.66 9.07 -5.89
C LEU A 40 -6.18 9.06 -4.45
N LEU A 41 -6.05 10.19 -3.74
CA LEU A 41 -6.50 10.34 -2.35
C LEU A 41 -8.02 10.14 -2.21
N HIS A 42 -8.79 10.59 -3.19
CA HIS A 42 -10.26 10.45 -3.21
C HIS A 42 -10.77 9.22 -3.98
N ALA A 43 -9.87 8.34 -4.45
CA ALA A 43 -10.26 7.16 -5.21
C ALA A 43 -11.10 6.20 -4.36
N THR A 44 -12.28 5.86 -4.85
CA THR A 44 -13.13 4.84 -4.20
C THR A 44 -12.55 3.44 -4.36
N PRO A 45 -12.87 2.47 -3.48
CA PRO A 45 -12.44 1.08 -3.65
C PRO A 45 -12.80 0.49 -5.03
N GLN A 46 -13.99 0.81 -5.54
CA GLN A 46 -14.46 0.37 -6.86
C GLN A 46 -13.62 0.97 -7.99
N GLU A 47 -13.19 2.22 -7.86
CA GLU A 47 -12.28 2.83 -8.83
C GLU A 47 -10.89 2.22 -8.77
N LEU A 48 -10.37 1.90 -7.58
CA LEU A 48 -9.07 1.21 -7.45
C LEU A 48 -9.13 -0.18 -8.09
N GLU A 49 -10.24 -0.91 -7.90
CA GLU A 49 -10.45 -2.20 -8.56
C GLU A 49 -10.56 -2.06 -10.08
N LYS A 50 -11.37 -1.12 -10.57
CA LYS A 50 -11.65 -0.96 -12.01
C LYS A 50 -10.47 -0.33 -12.77
N LYS A 51 -9.90 0.75 -12.24
CA LYS A 51 -8.84 1.55 -12.90
C LYS A 51 -7.47 0.94 -12.67
N MET A 52 -7.16 0.46 -11.47
CA MET A 52 -5.82 -0.08 -11.16
C MET A 52 -5.76 -1.61 -11.21
N GLY A 53 -6.89 -2.31 -11.37
CA GLY A 53 -6.91 -3.76 -11.34
C GLY A 53 -6.54 -4.35 -9.96
N MET A 54 -6.65 -3.58 -8.88
CA MET A 54 -6.31 -4.03 -7.54
C MET A 54 -7.35 -5.03 -7.03
N ARG A 55 -7.26 -6.31 -7.40
CA ARG A 55 -8.20 -7.36 -6.97
C ARG A 55 -7.91 -7.93 -5.57
N ASN A 56 -6.64 -7.93 -5.15
CA ASN A 56 -6.27 -8.41 -3.82
C ASN A 56 -6.71 -7.39 -2.75
N PRO A 57 -7.56 -7.78 -1.77
CA PRO A 57 -8.05 -6.86 -0.74
C PRO A 57 -6.94 -6.31 0.16
N LEU A 58 -5.85 -7.06 0.38
CA LEU A 58 -4.73 -6.59 1.19
C LEU A 58 -3.89 -5.52 0.48
N HIS A 59 -3.82 -5.53 -0.85
CA HIS A 59 -3.19 -4.43 -1.60
C HIS A 59 -3.99 -3.13 -1.48
N ARG A 60 -5.33 -3.22 -1.56
CA ARG A 60 -6.21 -2.07 -1.36
C ARG A 60 -6.10 -1.54 0.07
N LYS A 61 -6.11 -2.44 1.07
CA LYS A 61 -5.93 -2.09 2.48
C LYS A 61 -4.59 -1.41 2.73
N LYS A 62 -3.51 -1.95 2.16
CA LYS A 62 -2.16 -1.34 2.23
C LYS A 62 -2.17 0.08 1.69
N LEU A 63 -2.68 0.31 0.48
CA LEU A 63 -2.78 1.65 -0.09
C LEU A 63 -3.57 2.61 0.82
N GLN A 64 -4.72 2.16 1.34
CA GLN A 64 -5.53 2.97 2.27
C GLN A 64 -4.79 3.32 3.55
N LEU A 65 -4.05 2.37 4.15
CA LEU A 65 -3.25 2.62 5.36
C LEU A 65 -2.17 3.68 5.09
N TYR A 66 -1.50 3.60 3.94
CA TYR A 66 -0.51 4.59 3.52
C TYR A 66 -1.11 5.96 3.18
N LEU A 67 -2.31 6.03 2.61
CA LEU A 67 -3.02 7.29 2.42
C LEU A 67 -3.46 7.91 3.75
N ASN A 68 -3.96 7.09 4.69
CA ASN A 68 -4.35 7.54 6.01
C ASN A 68 -3.16 8.06 6.83
N SER A 69 -1.97 7.46 6.67
CA SER A 69 -0.77 7.92 7.39
C SER A 69 -0.29 9.31 6.96
N LEU A 70 -0.69 9.79 5.78
CA LEU A 70 -0.44 11.17 5.33
C LEU A 70 -1.12 12.22 6.23
N PHE A 71 -2.24 11.86 6.85
CA PHE A 71 -3.01 12.71 7.76
C PHE A 71 -2.56 12.58 9.21
N THR A 72 -2.18 11.36 9.64
CA THR A 72 -1.77 11.10 11.02
C THR A 72 -0.30 11.42 11.28
N GLY A 73 0.51 11.61 10.23
CA GLY A 73 1.96 11.82 10.35
C GLY A 73 2.73 10.57 10.77
N GLN A 74 2.09 9.40 10.85
CA GLN A 74 2.69 8.13 11.26
C GLN A 74 3.40 7.44 10.09
N THR A 75 4.31 8.14 9.42
CA THR A 75 5.04 7.58 8.26
C THR A 75 6.25 6.74 8.66
N GLU A 76 6.79 6.94 9.87
CA GLU A 76 8.08 6.36 10.30
C GLU A 76 7.95 5.15 11.24
N VAL A 77 6.79 4.96 11.89
CA VAL A 77 6.65 4.00 13.01
C VAL A 77 6.48 2.53 12.56
N ASN A 78 6.30 2.26 11.25
CA ASN A 78 6.08 0.91 10.72
C ASN A 78 7.05 0.55 9.58
N SER A 79 8.34 0.90 9.69
CA SER A 79 9.38 0.70 8.67
C SER A 79 9.78 -0.77 8.42
N LEU A 80 8.91 -1.74 8.72
CA LEU A 80 9.16 -3.14 8.47
C LEU A 80 8.61 -3.47 7.09
N ASP A 81 9.49 -3.60 6.11
CA ASP A 81 9.10 -3.96 4.75
C ASP A 81 8.65 -5.43 4.65
N THR A 82 8.12 -5.82 3.49
CA THR A 82 7.67 -7.20 3.27
C THR A 82 8.80 -8.21 3.48
N HIS A 83 10.04 -7.91 3.10
CA HIS A 83 11.16 -8.84 3.33
C HIS A 83 11.43 -9.06 4.82
N TRP A 84 11.35 -8.01 5.64
CA TRP A 84 11.47 -8.15 7.08
C TRP A 84 10.37 -9.06 7.62
N ILE A 85 9.10 -8.85 7.21
CA ILE A 85 7.97 -9.68 7.65
C ILE A 85 8.17 -11.15 7.26
N LEU A 86 8.69 -11.42 6.05
CA LEU A 86 8.94 -12.79 5.62
C LEU A 86 10.02 -13.49 6.46
N ARG A 87 11.07 -12.79 6.89
CA ARG A 87 12.06 -13.36 7.82
C ARG A 87 11.46 -13.59 9.20
N TRP A 88 10.69 -12.61 9.69
CA TRP A 88 10.02 -12.72 10.98
C TRP A 88 9.08 -13.93 11.05
N LEU A 89 8.44 -14.32 9.93
CA LEU A 89 7.65 -15.55 9.85
C LEU A 89 8.47 -16.82 10.12
N ASP A 90 9.75 -16.86 9.72
CA ASP A 90 10.64 -17.99 10.09
C ASP A 90 10.91 -17.98 11.59
N ASP A 91 11.24 -16.82 12.14
CA ASP A 91 11.65 -16.65 13.54
C ASP A 91 10.53 -17.09 14.51
N ILE A 92 9.27 -16.87 14.14
CA ILE A 92 8.10 -17.29 14.94
C ILE A 92 7.59 -18.69 14.59
N GLY A 93 8.25 -19.42 13.69
CA GLY A 93 7.88 -20.79 13.31
C GLY A 93 6.64 -20.88 12.42
N LEU A 94 6.35 -19.85 11.62
CA LEU A 94 5.23 -19.79 10.66
C LEU A 94 5.67 -19.64 9.18
N PRO A 95 6.71 -20.34 8.69
CA PRO A 95 7.23 -20.16 7.33
C PRO A 95 6.22 -20.53 6.23
N GLN A 96 5.23 -21.36 6.53
CA GLN A 96 4.19 -21.79 5.59
C GLN A 96 3.31 -20.65 5.07
N TYR A 97 3.28 -19.50 5.75
CA TYR A 97 2.50 -18.34 5.29
C TYR A 97 3.28 -17.36 4.42
N LYS A 98 4.57 -17.60 4.19
CA LYS A 98 5.45 -16.68 3.45
C LYS A 98 4.95 -16.35 2.05
N GLU A 99 4.51 -17.35 1.31
CA GLU A 99 4.01 -17.16 -0.06
C GLU A 99 2.80 -16.21 -0.05
N TYR A 100 1.80 -16.51 0.77
CA TYR A 100 0.61 -15.66 0.92
C TYR A 100 0.92 -14.22 1.36
N PHE A 101 1.85 -14.05 2.32
CA PHE A 101 2.26 -12.73 2.79
C PHE A 101 3.04 -11.95 1.74
N SER A 102 3.89 -12.62 0.98
CA SER A 102 4.67 -12.04 -0.12
C SER A 102 3.79 -11.61 -1.29
N GLU A 103 2.87 -12.47 -1.70
CA GLU A 103 1.90 -12.19 -2.76
C GLU A 103 0.97 -11.06 -2.40
N SER A 104 0.58 -10.97 -1.12
CA SER A 104 -0.31 -9.93 -0.58
C SER A 104 0.42 -8.66 -0.12
N LYS A 105 1.75 -8.59 -0.33
CA LYS A 105 2.60 -7.43 0.02
C LYS A 105 2.43 -6.98 1.48
N VAL A 106 2.28 -7.93 2.41
CA VAL A 106 2.15 -7.64 3.83
C VAL A 106 3.45 -7.03 4.34
N ASP A 107 3.36 -5.85 4.96
CA ASP A 107 4.44 -5.16 5.65
C ASP A 107 4.01 -4.92 7.11
N GLY A 108 4.84 -4.23 7.90
CA GLY A 108 4.53 -3.93 9.30
C GLY A 108 3.21 -3.14 9.47
N GLN A 109 2.92 -2.22 8.55
CA GLN A 109 1.71 -1.41 8.61
C GLN A 109 0.46 -2.26 8.35
N VAL A 110 0.49 -3.15 7.35
CA VAL A 110 -0.59 -4.09 7.07
C VAL A 110 -0.74 -5.10 8.20
N LEU A 111 0.37 -5.68 8.69
CA LEU A 111 0.39 -6.67 9.76
C LEU A 111 -0.30 -6.16 11.02
N ASN A 112 0.07 -4.96 11.47
CA ASN A 112 -0.52 -4.33 12.67
C ASN A 112 -2.02 -4.01 12.52
N ASN A 113 -2.54 -4.03 11.29
CA ASN A 113 -3.92 -3.72 10.97
C ASN A 113 -4.68 -4.92 10.41
N LEU A 114 -4.15 -6.15 10.46
CA LEU A 114 -4.88 -7.33 10.02
C LEU A 114 -6.12 -7.54 10.90
N THR A 115 -7.23 -7.88 10.26
CA THR A 115 -8.51 -8.13 10.92
C THR A 115 -9.12 -9.37 10.30
N LEU A 116 -9.87 -10.13 11.10
CA LEU A 116 -10.73 -11.17 10.55
C LEU A 116 -11.78 -10.52 9.64
N VAL A 117 -11.99 -11.08 8.46
CA VAL A 117 -13.16 -10.72 7.65
C VAL A 117 -14.37 -11.23 8.42
N LYS A 118 -15.26 -10.31 8.82
CA LYS A 118 -16.56 -10.68 9.41
C LYS A 118 -17.52 -11.14 8.33
#